data_AF-A0A6V7JBC4-F1
#
_entry.id   AF-A0A6V7JBC4-F1
#
_cell.length_a   1.000
_cell.length_b   1.000
_cell.length_c   1.000
_cell.angle_alpha   90.00
_cell.angle_beta   90.00
_cell.angle_gamma   90.00
#
_symmetry.space_group_name_H-M   'P 1'
#
loop_
_entity.id
_entity.type
_entity.pdbx_description
1 polymer ?
#
loop_
_entity_poly.entity_id
_entity_poly.type
_entity_poly.pdbx_seq_one_letter_code
_entity_poly.pdbx_strand_id
1 'polypeptide(L)' 'KFPFQLFINNEFVDAVSGKKFPTINPATGKVIIEVAEGDK' A
#
# COMPACT_ATOMS: atom_id res chain seq x y z
N LYS A 1 10.12 10.57 1.46
CA LYS A 1 9.76 9.13 1.49
C LYS A 1 8.25 9.07 1.29
N PHE A 2 7.76 8.45 0.22
CA PHE A 2 6.31 8.39 -0.03
C PHE A 2 5.66 7.43 0.97
N PRO A 3 4.57 7.82 1.65
CA PRO A 3 3.83 6.94 2.57
C PRO A 3 3.05 5.89 1.77
N PHE A 4 3.21 4.63 2.14
CA PHE A 4 2.49 3.46 1.59
C PHE A 4 1.28 3.07 2.46
N GLN A 5 0.88 3.98 3.34
CA GLN A 5 -0.23 3.89 4.28
C GLN A 5 -1.53 4.38 3.64
N LEU A 6 -2.67 4.07 4.25
CA LEU A 6 -3.97 4.57 3.81
C LEU A 6 -4.08 6.05 4.17
N PHE A 7 -4.74 6.85 3.32
CA PHE A 7 -5.02 8.25 3.63
C PHE A 7 -6.50 8.41 3.97
N ILE A 8 -6.80 8.55 5.27
CA ILE A 8 -8.16 8.57 5.82
C ILE A 8 -8.25 9.73 6.80
N ASN A 9 -9.32 10.53 6.71
CA ASN A 9 -9.56 11.67 7.59
C ASN A 9 -8.37 12.65 7.68
N ASN A 10 -7.75 12.94 6.53
CA ASN A 10 -6.61 13.85 6.41
C ASN A 10 -5.31 13.39 7.10
N GLU A 11 -5.22 12.10 7.45
CA GLU A 11 -4.08 11.48 8.10
C GLU A 11 -3.63 10.21 7.35
N PHE A 12 -2.34 9.87 7.47
CA PHE A 12 -1.80 8.60 6.99
C PHE A 12 -1.88 7.56 8.12
N VAL A 13 -2.62 6.47 7.88
CA VAL A 13 -2.89 5.43 8.87
C VAL A 13 -2.51 4.06 8.35
N ASP A 14 -2.06 3.19 9.25
CA ASP A 14 -1.85 1.77 8.92
C ASP A 14 -3.18 1.07 8.69
N ALA A 15 -3.17 0.06 7.81
CA ALA A 15 -4.32 -0.81 7.64
C ALA A 15 -4.58 -1.58 8.94
N VAL A 16 -5.85 -1.69 9.34
CA VAL A 16 -6.25 -2.42 10.56
C VAL A 16 -5.85 -3.89 10.50
N SER A 17 -5.96 -4.52 9.33
CA SER A 17 -5.52 -5.90 9.10
C SER A 17 -4.00 -6.07 8.99
N GLY A 18 -3.24 -4.98 8.85
CA GLY A 18 -1.80 -5.00 8.61
C GLY A 18 -1.40 -5.56 7.23
N LYS A 19 -2.36 -5.90 6.37
CA LYS A 19 -2.09 -6.47 5.05
C LYS A 19 -1.55 -5.42 4.09
N LYS A 20 -0.77 -5.91 3.13
CA LYS A 20 -0.24 -5.13 2.02
C LYS A 20 -0.36 -5.93 0.74
N PHE A 21 -0.46 -5.24 -0.39
CA PHE A 21 -0.42 -5.88 -1.70
C PHE A 21 0.77 -5.38 -2.53
N PRO A 22 1.42 -6.26 -3.31
CA PRO A 22 2.54 -5.89 -4.15
C PRO A 22 2.06 -5.09 -5.37
N THR A 23 2.70 -3.96 -5.62
CA THR A 23 2.60 -3.21 -6.88
C THR A 23 3.64 -3.73 -7.84
N ILE A 24 3.17 -4.33 -8.93
CA ILE A 24 4.02 -4.99 -9.92
C ILE A 24 4.28 -4.06 -11.10
N ASN A 25 5.53 -3.99 -11.56
CA ASN A 25 5.90 -3.31 -12.78
C ASN A 25 5.37 -4.08 -14.01
N PRO A 26 4.48 -3.51 -14.83
CA PRO A 26 3.91 -4.23 -15.96
C PRO A 26 4.93 -4.58 -17.06
N ALA A 27 6.05 -3.86 -17.16
CA ALA A 27 7.08 -4.10 -18.17
C ALA A 27 8.06 -5.24 -17.80
N THR A 28 8.18 -5.57 -16.51
CA THR A 28 9.20 -6.55 -16.03
C THR A 28 8.62 -7.65 -15.15
N GLY A 29 7.38 -7.52 -14.69
CA GLY A 29 6.77 -8.44 -13.73
C GLY A 29 7.36 -8.37 -12.32
N LYS A 30 8.28 -7.43 -12.06
CA LYS A 30 8.95 -7.30 -10.76
C LYS A 30 8.14 -6.44 -9.79
N VAL A 31 8.18 -6.77 -8.51
CA VAL A 31 7.59 -5.95 -7.44
C VAL A 31 8.38 -4.66 -7.30
N ILE A 32 7.68 -3.53 -7.31
CA ILE A 32 8.25 -2.20 -7.07
C ILE A 32 8.12 -1.83 -5.60
N ILE A 33 6.93 -2.06 -5.01
CA ILE A 33 6.60 -1.67 -3.65
C ILE A 33 5.41 -2.48 -3.12
N GLU A 34 5.26 -2.58 -1.80
CA GLU A 34 4.04 -3.08 -1.14
C GLU A 34 3.26 -1.92 -0.52
N VAL A 35 1.99 -1.80 -0.86
CA VAL A 35 1.09 -0.74 -0.37
C VAL A 35 0.04 -1.32 0.57
N ALA A 36 -0.38 -0.55 1.57
CA ALA A 36 -1.40 -0.97 2.54
C ALA A 36 -2.71 -1.36 1.83
N GLU A 37 -3.27 -2.50 2.21
CA GLU A 37 -4.56 -2.96 1.70
C GLU A 37 -5.68 -2.34 2.52
N GLY A 38 -6.55 -1.56 1.86
CA GLY A 38 -7.75 -1.01 2.49
C GLY A 38 -8.85 -2.06 2.61
N ASP A 39 -8.63 -3.08 3.44
CA ASP A 39 -9.69 -4.01 3.84
C ASP A 39 -10.53 -3.44 5.01
N LYS A 40 -11.51 -4.22 5.44
CA LYS A 40 -12.72 -3.78 6.15
C LYS A 40 -12.47 -3.04 7.47
#